data_AF-A0AAV9KZ98-F1
#
_entry.id   AF-A0AAV9KZ98-F1
#
_cell.length_a   1.000
_cell.length_b   1.000
_cell.length_c   1.000
_cell.angle_alpha   90.00
_cell.angle_beta   90.00
_cell.angle_gamma   90.00
#
_symmetry.space_group_name_H-M   'P 1'
#
loop_
_entity.id
_entity.type
_entity.pdbx_description
1 polymer ?
#
loop_
_entity_poly.entity_id
_entity_poly.type
_entity_poly.pdbx_seq_one_letter_code
_entity_poly.pdbx_strand_id
1 'polypeptide(L)'
;MIRGLWKIPWDLAKRGEIIKKRLQQLNANIIHIFREGNNVADLLANLVVESQQRKEYNNFEELPTNIRRQINIDKAQIPTLRIRTKKINIQH
;
A
#
# COMPACT_ATOMS: atom_id res chain seq x y z
N MET A 1 2.96 -4.18 -20.17
CA MET A 1 4.04 -4.88 -19.43
C MET A 1 5.07 -5.28 -20.47
N ILE A 2 6.21 -4.58 -20.50
CA ILE A 2 6.94 -4.25 -21.73
C ILE A 2 8.05 -5.29 -22.01
N ARG A 3 7.86 -6.10 -23.05
CA ARG A 3 8.87 -6.85 -23.84
C ARG A 3 9.74 -7.93 -23.19
N GLY A 4 9.61 -8.26 -21.90
CA GLY A 4 10.36 -9.38 -21.30
C GLY A 4 11.89 -9.23 -21.31
N LEU A 5 12.39 -8.02 -21.58
CA LEU A 5 13.82 -7.69 -21.73
C LEU A 5 14.55 -7.54 -20.38
N TRP A 6 13.79 -7.47 -19.28
CA TRP A 6 14.36 -7.33 -17.94
C TRP A 6 14.44 -8.71 -17.30
N LYS A 7 15.67 -9.23 -17.17
CA LYS A 7 15.93 -10.39 -16.30
C LYS A 7 15.47 -10.00 -14.90
N ILE A 8 14.43 -10.66 -14.40
CA ILE A 8 13.99 -10.48 -13.01
C ILE A 8 15.22 -10.72 -12.13
N PRO A 9 15.63 -9.77 -11.28
CA PRO A 9 16.70 -10.00 -10.34
C PRO A 9 16.35 -11.27 -9.56
N TRP A 10 17.23 -12.28 -9.54
CA TRP A 10 16.95 -13.58 -8.94
C TRP A 10 16.42 -13.46 -7.50
N ASP A 11 16.85 -12.43 -6.77
CA ASP A 11 16.37 -12.10 -5.43
C ASP A 11 14.87 -11.75 -5.40
N LEU A 12 14.37 -10.98 -6.37
CA LEU A 12 12.96 -10.62 -6.45
C LEU A 12 12.08 -11.85 -6.77
N ALA A 13 12.54 -12.71 -7.69
CA ALA A 13 11.86 -13.98 -7.98
C ALA A 13 11.81 -14.87 -6.74
N LYS A 14 12.92 -14.97 -5.99
CA LYS A 14 12.99 -15.73 -4.74
C LYS A 14 12.03 -15.19 -3.68
N ARG A 15 11.95 -13.86 -3.52
CA ARG A 15 10.98 -13.21 -2.61
C ARG A 15 9.54 -13.49 -3.02
N GLY A 16 9.23 -13.43 -4.31
CA GLY A 16 7.92 -13.75 -4.85
C GLY A 16 7.49 -15.18 -4.54
N GLU A 17 8.39 -16.16 -4.72
CA GLU A 17 8.14 -17.57 -4.39
C GLU A 17 7.89 -17.78 -2.88
N ILE A 18 8.62 -17.09 -2.01
CA ILE A 18 8.39 -17.14 -0.55
C ILE A 18 7.00 -16.62 -0.21
N ILE A 19 6.59 -15.48 -0.78
CA ILE A 19 5.25 -14.91 -0.57
C ILE A 19 4.19 -15.89 -1.06
N LYS A 20 4.35 -16.45 -2.26
CA LYS A 20 3.41 -17.43 -2.83
C LYS A 20 3.22 -18.65 -1.92
N LYS A 21 4.31 -19.25 -1.42
CA LYS A 21 4.24 -20.38 -0.49
C LYS A 21 3.48 -20.04 0.80
N ARG A 22 3.72 -18.85 1.37
CA ARG A 22 3.00 -18.39 2.57
C ARG A 22 1.52 -18.17 2.30
N LEU A 23 1.16 -17.56 1.16
CA LEU A 23 -0.24 -17.36 0.78
C LEU A 23 -0.97 -18.70 0.61
N GLN A 24 -0.31 -19.71 0.03
CA GLN A 24 -0.84 -21.07 -0.08
C GLN A 24 -1.07 -21.73 1.29
N GLN A 25 -0.14 -21.56 2.24
CA GLN A 25 -0.30 -22.07 3.60
C GLN A 25 -1.44 -21.41 4.39
N LEU A 26 -1.73 -20.14 4.08
CA LEU A 26 -2.77 -19.36 4.74
C LEU A 26 -4.16 -19.50 4.08
N ASN A 27 -4.29 -20.30 3.00
CA ASN A 27 -5.46 -20.32 2.12
C ASN A 27 -5.91 -18.89 1.71
N ALA A 28 -4.95 -17.99 1.49
CA ALA A 28 -5.23 -16.58 1.21
C ALA A 28 -5.71 -16.37 -0.23
N ASN A 29 -6.67 -15.48 -0.43
CA ASN A 29 -7.12 -15.04 -1.75
C ASN A 29 -6.43 -13.74 -2.16
N ILE A 30 -5.96 -13.66 -3.41
CA ILE A 30 -5.37 -12.44 -3.98
C ILE A 30 -6.47 -11.70 -4.72
N ILE A 31 -6.85 -10.54 -4.20
CA ILE A 31 -7.81 -9.64 -4.85
C ILE A 31 -7.14 -8.33 -5.22
N HIS A 32 -7.59 -7.73 -6.31
CA HIS A 32 -7.21 -6.36 -6.67
C HIS A 32 -8.16 -5.39 -5.98
N ILE A 33 -7.60 -4.41 -5.28
CA ILE A 33 -8.37 -3.33 -4.62
C ILE A 33 -8.04 -1.98 -5.24
N PHE A 34 -8.99 -1.05 -5.14
CA PHE A 34 -8.72 0.36 -5.46
C PHE A 34 -7.63 0.90 -4.54
N ARG A 35 -6.83 1.83 -5.07
CA ARG A 35 -5.71 2.42 -4.33
C ARG A 35 -6.17 3.10 -3.05
N GLU A 36 -7.36 3.71 -3.10
CA GLU A 36 -8.03 4.39 -1.99
C GLU A 36 -8.25 3.44 -0.80
N GLY A 37 -8.60 2.18 -1.07
CA GLY A 37 -8.73 1.14 -0.05
C GLY A 37 -7.40 0.60 0.47
N ASN A 38 -6.28 0.87 -0.21
CA ASN A 38 -4.94 0.44 0.19
C ASN A 38 -4.17 1.52 0.96
N ASN A 39 -4.77 2.68 1.23
CA ASN A 39 -4.09 3.84 1.80
C ASN A 39 -3.42 3.56 3.17
N VAL A 40 -4.03 2.74 4.02
CA VAL A 40 -3.47 2.39 5.34
C VAL A 40 -2.17 1.60 5.19
N ALA A 41 -2.14 0.62 4.28
CA ALA A 41 -0.95 -0.17 4.02
C ALA A 41 0.17 0.67 3.41
N ASP A 42 -0.16 1.56 2.47
CA ASP A 42 0.79 2.51 1.86
C ASP A 42 1.40 3.44 2.94
N LEU A 43 0.59 3.98 3.85
CA LEU A 43 1.07 4.86 4.94
C LEU A 43 2.01 4.12 5.90
N LEU A 44 1.67 2.88 6.28
CA LEU A 44 2.51 2.07 7.16
C LEU A 44 3.85 1.73 6.49
N ALA A 45 3.84 1.39 5.20
CA ALA A 45 5.06 1.13 4.44
C ALA A 45 5.94 2.38 4.37
N ASN A 46 5.37 3.55 4.05
CA ASN A 46 6.11 4.81 4.01
C ASN A 46 6.69 5.17 5.37
N LEU A 47 5.96 4.94 6.47
CA LEU A 47 6.45 5.22 7.82
C LEU A 47 7.73 4.43 8.15
N VAL A 48 7.80 3.16 7.75
CA VAL A 48 9.00 2.33 7.96
C VAL A 48 10.14 2.78 7.06
N VAL A 49 9.85 3.16 5.81
CA VAL A 49 10.85 3.71 4.88
C VAL A 49 11.41 5.04 5.37
N GLU A 50 10.59 5.91 5.97
CA GLU A 50 11.03 7.19 6.50
C GLU A 50 11.79 7.03 7.82
N SER A 51 11.29 6.18 8.72
CA SER A 51 11.91 6.02 10.05
C SER A 51 13.09 5.04 10.07
N GLN A 52 13.24 4.18 9.05
CA GLN A 52 14.24 3.10 8.97
C GLN A 52 14.22 2.17 10.19
N GLN A 53 13.11 2.16 10.94
CA GLN A 53 12.94 1.40 12.17
C GLN A 53 11.80 0.42 12.00
N ARG A 54 12.00 -0.80 12.47
CA ARG A 54 10.92 -1.77 12.62
C ARG A 54 10.02 -1.29 13.75
N LYS A 55 8.74 -1.05 13.44
CA LYS A 55 7.72 -0.66 14.41
C LYS A 55 6.57 -1.65 14.35
N GLU A 56 6.13 -2.06 15.52
CA GLU A 56 4.98 -2.94 15.70
C GLU A 56 4.02 -2.23 16.65
N TYR A 57 2.75 -2.23 16.26
CA TYR A 57 1.68 -1.56 16.98
C TYR A 57 0.69 -2.63 17.41
N ASN A 58 0.49 -2.79 18.70
CA ASN A 58 -0.42 -3.80 19.25
C ASN A 58 -1.79 -3.18 19.59
N ASN A 59 -1.85 -1.85 19.76
CA ASN A 59 -3.06 -1.14 20.09
C ASN A 59 -3.36 -0.04 19.06
N PHE A 60 -4.66 0.25 18.87
CA PHE A 60 -5.09 1.31 17.95
C PHE A 60 -4.50 2.67 18.33
N GLU A 61 -4.44 2.99 19.62
CA GLU A 61 -3.94 4.28 20.10
C GLU A 61 -2.43 4.49 19.90
N GLU A 62 -1.66 3.42 19.71
CA GLU A 62 -0.23 3.52 19.42
C GLU A 62 0.03 3.96 17.98
N LEU A 63 -0.96 3.83 17.09
CA LEU A 63 -0.83 4.20 15.70
C LEU A 63 -0.71 5.73 15.54
N PRO A 64 0.16 6.18 14.61
CA PRO A 64 0.22 7.58 14.22
C PRO A 64 -1.16 8.15 13.84
N THR A 65 -1.41 9.41 14.21
CA THR A 65 -2.72 10.05 14.06
C THR A 65 -3.23 10.06 12.61
N ASN A 66 -2.34 10.20 11.62
CA ASN A 66 -2.69 10.11 10.21
C ASN A 66 -3.21 8.72 9.80
N ILE A 67 -2.63 7.64 10.34
CA ILE A 67 -3.05 6.26 10.08
C ILE A 67 -4.37 5.97 10.79
N ARG A 68 -4.51 6.34 12.07
CA ARG A 68 -5.77 6.23 12.83
C ARG A 68 -6.93 6.93 12.12
N ARG A 69 -6.68 8.13 11.59
CA ARG A 69 -7.66 8.89 10.81
C ARG A 69 -8.13 8.11 9.57
N GLN A 70 -7.23 7.51 8.81
CA GLN A 70 -7.62 6.71 7.62
C GLN A 70 -8.45 5.50 7.99
N ILE A 71 -8.08 4.77 9.05
CA ILE A 71 -8.87 3.63 9.55
C ILE A 71 -10.27 4.09 9.96
N ASN A 72 -10.40 5.24 10.64
CA ASN A 72 -11.70 5.75 11.04
C ASN A 72 -12.57 6.20 9.86
N ILE A 73 -11.97 6.80 8.83
CA ILE A 73 -12.68 7.16 7.58
C ILE A 73 -13.23 5.90 6.89
N ASP A 74 -12.41 4.85 6.82
CA ASP A 74 -12.79 3.56 6.23
C ASP A 74 -13.89 2.87 7.05
N LYS A 75 -13.76 2.83 8.38
CA LYS A 75 -14.80 2.32 9.30
C LYS A 75 -16.12 3.08 9.17
N ALA A 76 -16.06 4.39 8.96
CA ALA A 76 -17.24 5.22 8.74
C ALA A 76 -17.83 5.07 7.33
N GLN A 77 -17.24 4.24 6.46
CA GLN A 77 -17.64 4.02 5.07
C GLN A 77 -17.75 5.33 4.28
N ILE A 78 -16.87 6.30 4.60
CA ILE A 78 -16.86 7.59 3.92
C ILE A 78 -16.05 7.43 2.62
N PRO A 79 -16.67 7.67 1.46
CA PRO A 79 -15.97 7.55 0.19
C PRO A 79 -14.83 8.57 0.08
N THR A 80 -13.63 8.09 -0.22
CA THR A 80 -12.47 8.95 -0.48
C THR A 80 -12.29 9.11 -1.98
N LEU A 81 -12.65 10.29 -2.51
CA LEU A 81 -12.53 10.59 -3.94
C LEU A 81 -11.23 11.33 -4.23
N ARG A 82 -10.41 10.81 -5.15
CA ARG A 82 -9.24 11.51 -5.66
C ARG A 82 -9.62 12.42 -6.82
N ILE A 83 -9.68 13.72 -6.55
CA ILE A 83 -9.87 14.72 -7.61
C ILE A 83 -8.51 15.11 -8.19
N ARG A 84 -8.31 14.90 -9.49
CA ARG A 84 -7.13 15.41 -10.21
C ARG A 84 -7.51 16.70 -10.91
N THR A 85 -6.97 17.83 -10.47
CA THR A 85 -7.12 19.09 -11.18
C THR A 85 -6.14 19.13 -12.35
N LYS A 86 -6.65 19.45 -13.54
CA LYS A 86 -5.82 19.67 -14.73
C LYS A 86 -5.31 21.11 -14.67
N LYS A 87 -3.99 21.33 -14.70
CA LYS A 87 -3.45 22.69 -14.82
C LYS A 87 -3.78 23.20 -16.23
N ILE A 88 -4.52 24.31 -16.30
CA ILE A 88 -4.76 25.03 -17.55
C ILE A 88 -3.61 26.03 -17.68
N ASN A 89 -2.64 25.76 -18.56
CA ASN A 89 -1.66 26.77 -18.93
C ASN A 89 -2.33 27.74 -19.90
N ILE A 90 -2.61 28.95 -19.43
CA ILE A 90 -3.04 30.06 -20.28
C ILE A 90 -1.77 30.62 -20.91
N GLN A 91 -1.59 30.39 -22.22
CA GLN A 91 -0.54 31.04 -22.98
C GLN A 91 -1.00 32.48 -23.28
N HIS A 92 -0.22 33.46 -22.82
CA HIS A 92 -0.34 34.87 -23.20
C HIS A 92 0.44 35.14 -24.48
#